data_AF-A0A6M2BM32-F1
#
_entry.id   AF-A0A6M2BM32-F1
#
_cell.length_a   1.000
_cell.length_b   1.000
_cell.length_c   1.000
_cell.angle_alpha   90.00
_cell.angle_beta   90.00
_cell.angle_gamma   90.00
#
_symmetry.space_group_name_H-M   'P 1'
#
loop_
_entity.id
_entity.type
_entity.pdbx_description
1 polymer ?
#
loop_
_entity_poly.entity_id
_entity_poly.type
_entity_poly.pdbx_seq_one_letter_code
_entity_poly.pdbx_strand_id
1 'polypeptide(L)'
;MSAALDDYPEVVRIGAPAFCGRTLISGSYCQCGDLIQPADLVVADFDRRTVTTGGGIYLYVIKEDGEIVYYGARPMTCCGDGVRIDVTGRGDWETYLSAQDAGYEVVGYVETVYRSTSIR
;
A
#
# COMPACT_ATOMS: atom_id res chain seq x y z
N MET A 1 0.11 1.29 -22.55
CA MET A 1 1.32 2.00 -22.09
C MET A 1 1.83 1.23 -20.89
N SER A 2 2.98 0.58 -21.04
CA SER A 2 3.61 -0.23 -19.99
C SER A 2 4.23 0.72 -18.97
N ALA A 3 3.69 0.77 -17.74
CA ALA A 3 4.43 1.34 -16.63
C ALA A 3 5.61 0.40 -16.37
N ALA A 4 6.82 0.93 -16.51
CA ALA A 4 8.04 0.14 -16.40
C ALA A 4 8.12 -0.52 -15.01
N LEU A 5 8.06 -1.85 -14.99
CA LEU A 5 8.26 -2.72 -13.83
C LEU A 5 9.72 -2.69 -13.32
N ASP A 6 10.61 -1.97 -13.99
CA ASP A 6 12.05 -1.92 -13.72
C ASP A 6 12.45 -1.13 -12.46
N ASP A 7 11.50 -0.43 -11.82
CA ASP A 7 11.76 0.41 -10.63
C ASP A 7 11.32 -0.26 -9.31
N TYR A 8 10.87 -1.51 -9.36
CA TYR A 8 10.55 -2.29 -8.16
C TYR A 8 11.78 -3.13 -7.76
N PRO A 9 12.31 -2.99 -6.52
CA PRO A 9 13.42 -3.83 -6.06
C PRO A 9 13.04 -5.31 -6.15
N GLU A 10 14.04 -6.17 -6.41
CA GLU A 10 13.92 -7.63 -6.62
C GLU A 10 12.60 -8.24 -6.13
N VAL A 11 11.83 -8.81 -7.06
CA VAL A 11 10.61 -9.56 -6.80
C VAL A 11 10.90 -10.70 -5.82
N VAL A 12 10.75 -10.42 -4.52
CA VAL A 12 10.79 -11.46 -3.49
C VAL A 12 9.48 -12.21 -3.58
N ARG A 13 9.55 -13.50 -3.93
CA ARG A 13 8.41 -14.41 -3.87
C ARG A 13 8.02 -14.62 -2.41
N ILE A 14 7.17 -13.74 -1.89
CA ILE A 14 6.66 -13.85 -0.53
C ILE A 14 5.37 -14.66 -0.59
N GLY A 15 5.36 -15.85 0.01
CA GLY A 15 4.11 -16.55 0.28
C GLY A 15 3.18 -15.61 1.05
N ALA A 16 2.02 -15.29 0.46
CA ALA A 16 1.09 -14.31 1.01
C ALA A 16 0.78 -14.64 2.48
N PRO A 17 1.14 -13.79 3.45
CA PRO A 17 0.59 -13.96 4.78
C PRO A 17 -0.90 -13.64 4.67
N ALA A 18 -1.76 -14.60 4.98
CA ALA A 18 -3.20 -14.39 5.07
C ALA A 18 -3.49 -13.62 6.38
N PHE A 19 -3.16 -12.33 6.39
CA PHE A 19 -3.47 -11.46 7.50
C PHE A 19 -4.99 -11.21 7.55
N CYS A 20 -5.54 -11.22 8.77
CA CYS A 20 -6.93 -10.87 9.04
C CYS A 20 -7.00 -10.00 10.30
N GLY A 21 -8.05 -9.19 10.41
CA GLY A 21 -8.24 -8.28 11.52
C GLY A 21 -7.14 -7.24 11.67
N ARG A 22 -6.99 -6.75 12.91
CA ARG A 22 -6.02 -5.71 13.27
C ARG A 22 -4.69 -6.34 13.69
N THR A 23 -3.58 -5.88 13.11
CA THR A 23 -2.23 -6.41 13.36
C THR A 23 -1.19 -5.29 13.39
N LEU A 24 -0.12 -5.49 14.17
CA LEU A 24 1.08 -4.66 14.15
C LEU A 24 2.13 -5.27 13.20
N ILE A 25 2.54 -4.53 12.17
CA ILE A 25 3.56 -4.95 11.19
C ILE A 25 4.76 -3.99 11.20
N SER A 26 5.90 -4.48 10.73
CA SER A 26 7.06 -3.63 10.44
C SER A 26 6.80 -2.77 9.21
N GLY A 27 7.20 -1.50 9.26
CA GLY A 27 7.18 -0.57 8.13
C GLY A 27 8.01 -1.07 6.94
N SER A 28 8.98 -1.96 7.19
CA SER A 28 9.74 -2.64 6.12
C SER A 28 8.86 -3.42 5.15
N TYR A 29 7.68 -3.87 5.57
CA TYR A 29 6.72 -4.55 4.71
C TYR A 29 5.84 -3.59 3.91
N CYS A 30 5.69 -2.33 4.30
CA CYS A 30 4.65 -1.44 3.75
C CYS A 30 5.16 -0.02 3.50
N GLN A 31 6.36 0.06 2.92
CA GLN A 31 7.04 1.34 2.68
C GLN A 31 6.22 2.25 1.77
N CYS A 32 6.22 3.54 2.10
CA CYS A 32 5.42 4.53 1.40
C CYS A 32 6.07 5.91 1.52
N GLY A 33 7.01 6.22 0.62
CA GLY A 33 7.75 7.48 0.64
C GLY A 33 8.27 7.82 2.04
N ASP A 34 7.98 9.05 2.50
CA ASP A 34 8.29 9.50 3.86
C ASP A 34 7.19 9.20 4.90
N LEU A 35 6.03 8.71 4.45
CA LEU A 35 4.88 8.40 5.29
C LEU A 35 5.09 7.13 6.11
N ILE A 36 5.74 6.12 5.52
CA ILE A 36 6.10 4.86 6.19
C ILE A 36 7.52 4.49 5.82
N GLN A 37 8.40 4.50 6.82
CA GLN A 37 9.82 4.13 6.72
C GLN A 37 10.05 2.70 7.21
N PRO A 38 11.15 2.05 6.80
CA PRO A 38 11.45 0.67 7.20
C PRO A 38 11.50 0.43 8.73
N ALA A 39 11.87 1.46 9.49
CA ALA A 39 12.00 1.40 10.95
C ALA A 39 10.69 1.72 11.71
N ASP A 40 9.62 2.10 11.01
CA ASP A 40 8.34 2.40 11.65
C ASP A 40 7.62 1.11 12.08
N LEU A 41 6.74 1.22 13.08
CA LEU A 41 5.76 0.17 13.41
C LEU A 41 4.38 0.61 12.95
N VAL A 42 3.67 -0.25 12.24
CA VAL A 42 2.41 0.10 11.56
C VAL A 42 1.28 -0.75 12.11
N VAL A 43 0.22 -0.10 12.60
CA VAL A 43 -1.05 -0.75 12.91
C VAL A 43 -1.89 -0.79 11.65
N ALA A 44 -2.19 -2.00 11.19
CA ALA A 44 -2.95 -2.26 9.99
C ALA A 44 -4.24 -3.01 10.33
N ASP A 45 -5.32 -2.67 9.64
CA ASP A 45 -6.59 -3.40 9.63
C ASP A 45 -6.75 -4.09 8.27
N PHE A 46 -6.62 -5.42 8.27
CA PHE A 46 -6.71 -6.27 7.08
C PHE A 46 -8.14 -6.67 6.72
N ASP A 47 -9.13 -6.28 7.53
CA ASP A 47 -10.55 -6.44 7.19
C ASP A 47 -11.06 -5.22 6.40
N ARG A 48 -10.35 -4.07 6.47
CA ARG A 48 -10.66 -2.86 5.71
C ARG A 48 -9.96 -2.85 4.35
N ARG A 49 -10.65 -3.36 3.32
CA ARG A 49 -10.12 -3.54 1.95
C ARG A 49 -10.72 -2.61 0.89
N THR A 50 -11.56 -1.66 1.31
CA THR A 50 -12.24 -0.76 0.39
C THR A 50 -11.70 0.66 0.55
N VAL A 51 -11.32 1.27 -0.57
CA VAL A 51 -10.92 2.69 -0.60
C VAL A 51 -12.13 3.57 -0.34
N THR A 52 -12.01 4.50 0.60
CA THR A 52 -13.12 5.38 1.01
C THR A 52 -12.86 6.83 0.64
N THR A 53 -13.92 7.64 0.64
CA THR A 53 -13.86 9.08 0.29
C THR A 53 -13.08 9.93 1.31
N GLY A 54 -12.92 9.45 2.54
CA GLY A 54 -12.04 10.07 3.54
C GLY A 54 -10.55 9.88 3.27
N GLY A 55 -10.20 8.99 2.34
CA GLY A 55 -8.84 8.62 2.00
C GLY A 55 -8.07 7.96 3.13
N GLY A 56 -6.79 7.69 2.85
CA GLY A 56 -5.84 7.15 3.81
C GLY A 56 -4.73 6.37 3.12
N ILE A 57 -3.90 5.67 3.91
CA ILE A 57 -2.84 4.82 3.38
C ILE A 57 -3.38 3.38 3.35
N TYR A 58 -3.38 2.78 2.16
CA TYR A 58 -3.89 1.44 1.92
C TYR A 58 -2.75 0.48 1.60
N LEU A 59 -2.85 -0.72 2.13
CA LEU A 59 -1.95 -1.84 1.84
C LEU A 59 -2.45 -2.52 0.57
N TYR A 60 -1.54 -2.81 -0.35
CA TYR A 60 -1.87 -3.44 -1.62
C TYR A 60 -0.87 -4.51 -2.00
N VAL A 61 -1.31 -5.39 -2.88
CA VAL A 61 -0.46 -6.38 -3.54
C VAL A 61 -0.58 -6.24 -5.05
N ILE A 62 0.50 -6.58 -5.75
CA ILE A 62 0.50 -6.80 -7.19
C ILE A 62 0.61 -8.31 -7.38
N LYS A 63 -0.26 -8.85 -8.24
CA LYS A 63 -0.27 -10.26 -8.60
C LYS A 63 0.08 -10.45 -10.07
N GLU A 64 0.95 -11.41 -10.35
CA GLU A 64 1.25 -11.90 -11.68
C GLU A 64 0.99 -13.41 -11.71
N ASP A 65 0.24 -13.88 -12.72
CA ASP A 65 -0.16 -15.29 -12.84
C ASP A 65 -0.81 -15.88 -11.57
N GLY A 66 -1.51 -15.04 -10.80
CA GLY A 66 -2.18 -15.41 -9.55
C GLY A 66 -1.28 -15.40 -8.30
N GLU A 67 0.02 -15.19 -8.48
CA GLU A 67 1.01 -15.15 -7.41
C GLU A 67 1.32 -13.71 -6.99
N ILE A 68 1.59 -13.49 -5.71
CA ILE A 68 1.98 -12.17 -5.22
C ILE A 68 3.45 -11.93 -5.55
N VAL A 69 3.70 -10.89 -6.36
CA VAL A 69 5.06 -10.46 -6.72
C VAL A 69 5.51 -9.23 -5.96
N TYR A 70 4.57 -8.45 -5.42
CA TYR A 70 4.86 -7.24 -4.66
C TYR A 70 3.82 -7.00 -3.58
N TYR A 71 4.28 -6.44 -2.46
CA TYR A 71 3.45 -5.92 -1.39
C TYR A 71 3.93 -4.50 -1.05
N GLY A 72 3.01 -3.57 -0.85
CA GLY A 72 3.37 -2.22 -0.45
C GLY A 72 2.22 -1.42 0.12
N ALA A 73 2.43 -0.11 0.26
CA ALA A 73 1.40 0.82 0.69
C ALA A 73 1.39 2.09 -0.16
N ARG A 74 0.19 2.65 -0.38
CA ARG A 74 0.01 3.95 -1.05
C ARG A 74 -1.13 4.77 -0.44
N PRO A 75 -1.03 6.11 -0.46
CA PRO A 75 -2.17 6.98 -0.24
C PRO A 75 -3.20 6.76 -1.35
N MET A 76 -4.44 6.52 -0.97
CA MET A 76 -5.56 6.39 -1.89
C MET A 76 -6.77 7.15 -1.36
N THR A 77 -7.61 7.65 -2.25
CA THR A 77 -8.91 8.22 -1.89
C THR A 77 -9.94 7.98 -2.98
N CYS A 78 -11.17 7.68 -2.58
CA CYS A 78 -12.28 7.52 -3.50
C CYS A 78 -12.86 8.90 -3.84
N CYS A 79 -13.14 9.13 -5.12
CA CYS A 79 -13.73 10.36 -5.65
C CYS A 79 -14.86 10.01 -6.64
N GLY A 80 -15.61 11.03 -7.08
CA GLY A 80 -16.83 10.81 -7.89
C GLY A 80 -16.58 10.12 -9.24
N ASP A 81 -15.34 10.14 -9.72
CA ASP A 81 -14.86 9.58 -10.97
C ASP A 81 -13.99 8.31 -10.80
N GLY A 82 -13.80 7.82 -9.57
CA GLY A 82 -13.06 6.58 -9.31
C GLY A 82 -12.19 6.65 -8.05
N VAL A 83 -10.95 6.20 -8.16
CA VAL A 83 -9.96 6.22 -7.08
C VAL A 83 -8.75 7.03 -7.53
N ARG A 84 -8.35 7.99 -6.70
CA ARG A 84 -7.07 8.69 -6.82
C ARG A 84 -6.01 7.98 -6.00
N ILE A 85 -4.86 7.77 -6.59
CA ILE A 85 -3.72 7.06 -6.00
C ILE A 85 -2.47 7.91 -6.18
N ASP A 86 -1.73 8.14 -5.10
CA ASP A 86 -0.38 8.70 -5.18
C ASP A 86 0.59 7.59 -5.59
N VAL A 87 0.98 7.53 -6.86
CA VAL A 87 1.72 6.38 -7.43
C VAL A 87 3.16 6.31 -6.94
N THR A 88 3.75 7.45 -6.54
CA THR A 88 5.12 7.55 -6.04
C THR A 88 5.21 7.55 -4.52
N GLY A 89 4.10 7.81 -3.82
CA GLY A 89 4.10 8.07 -2.37
C GLY A 89 4.72 9.43 -2.02
N ARG A 90 4.83 10.34 -2.99
CA ARG A 90 5.44 11.68 -2.87
C ARG A 90 4.51 12.80 -3.36
N GLY A 91 3.24 12.48 -3.58
CA GLY A 91 2.22 13.43 -4.02
C GLY A 91 1.92 13.40 -5.52
N ASP A 92 2.39 12.38 -6.26
CA ASP A 92 2.09 12.24 -7.69
C ASP A 92 0.78 11.47 -7.86
N TRP A 93 -0.33 12.20 -7.87
CA TRP A 93 -1.66 11.62 -7.90
C TRP A 93 -2.16 11.33 -9.32
N GLU A 94 -2.58 10.10 -9.54
CA GLU A 94 -3.27 9.66 -10.76
C GLU A 94 -4.67 9.13 -10.43
N THR A 95 -5.60 9.24 -11.39
CA THR A 95 -6.99 8.77 -11.23
C THR A 95 -7.22 7.51 -12.06
N TYR A 96 -7.81 6.50 -11.44
CA TYR A 96 -8.21 5.25 -12.05
C TYR A 96 -9.69 4.98 -11.75
N LEU A 97 -10.37 4.18 -12.57
CA LEU A 97 -11.76 3.78 -12.30
C LEU A 97 -11.87 2.99 -10.99
N SER A 98 -10.86 2.15 -10.70
CA SER A 98 -10.70 1.42 -9.44
C SER A 98 -9.22 1.19 -9.14
N ALA A 99 -8.88 0.78 -7.90
CA ALA A 99 -7.52 0.35 -7.57
C ALA A 99 -7.06 -0.86 -8.40
N GLN A 100 -8.00 -1.75 -8.77
CA GLN A 100 -7.72 -2.91 -9.58
C GLN A 100 -7.28 -2.53 -11.01
N ASP A 101 -7.86 -1.46 -11.57
CA ASP A 101 -7.47 -0.93 -12.89
C ASP A 101 -6.04 -0.33 -12.89
N ALA A 102 -5.54 0.04 -11.71
CA ALA A 102 -4.14 0.43 -11.50
C ALA A 102 -3.21 -0.78 -11.26
N GLY A 103 -3.74 -2.02 -11.30
CA GLY A 103 -3.00 -3.25 -11.02
C GLY A 103 -2.85 -3.57 -9.52
N TYR A 104 -3.62 -2.92 -8.65
CA TYR A 104 -3.52 -3.10 -7.20
C TYR A 104 -4.71 -3.85 -6.63
N GLU A 105 -4.43 -4.93 -5.90
CA GLU A 105 -5.41 -5.55 -5.02
C GLU A 105 -5.23 -4.99 -3.61
N VAL A 106 -6.24 -4.26 -3.11
CA VAL A 106 -6.20 -3.69 -1.76
C VAL A 106 -6.43 -4.79 -0.72
N VAL A 107 -5.48 -4.94 0.20
CA VAL A 107 -5.46 -6.02 1.19
C VAL A 107 -5.61 -5.53 2.63
N GLY A 108 -5.55 -4.22 2.87
CA GLY A 108 -5.77 -3.64 4.19
C GLY A 108 -5.65 -2.12 4.23
N TYR A 109 -5.83 -1.57 5.42
CA TYR A 109 -5.78 -0.14 5.72
C TYR A 109 -4.79 0.14 6.84
N VAL A 110 -3.94 1.15 6.68
CA VAL A 110 -3.05 1.62 7.72
C VAL A 110 -3.82 2.55 8.65
N GLU A 111 -3.99 2.15 9.91
CA GLU A 111 -4.65 2.97 10.92
C GLU A 111 -3.71 3.95 11.60
N THR A 112 -2.47 3.52 11.88
CA THR A 112 -1.52 4.31 12.68
C THR A 112 -0.09 3.89 12.35
N VAL A 113 0.79 4.89 12.25
CA VAL A 113 2.23 4.71 12.07
C VAL A 113 2.93 5.24 13.32
N TYR A 114 3.68 4.38 14.00
CA TYR A 114 4.53 4.75 15.13
C TYR A 114 5.97 4.90 14.64
N ARG A 115 6.47 6.13 14.69
CA ARG A 115 7.86 6.45 14.38
C ARG A 115 8.66 6.59 15.66
N SER A 116 9.77 5.87 15.76
CA SER A 116 10.68 6.04 16.88
C SER A 116 11.27 7.45 16.85
N THR A 117 11.08 8.20 17.93
CA THR A 117 11.76 9.47 18.18
C THR A 117 12.98 9.20 19.03
N SER A 118 13.97 8.50 18.48
CA SER A 118 15.26 8.42 19.16
C SER A 118 15.89 9.82 19.14
N ILE A 119 15.66 10.60 20.20
CA ILE A 119 16.50 11.73 20.57
C ILE A 119 17.87 11.11 20.89
N ARG A 120 18.85 11.37 20.03
CA ARG A 120 20.26 11.19 20.39
C ARG A 120 20.73 12.39 21.21
#